data_AF-A0A851BWF1-F1
#
_entry.id   AF-A0A851BWF1-F1
#
_cell.length_a   1.000
_cell.length_b   1.000
_cell.length_c   1.000
_cell.angle_alpha   90.00
_cell.angle_beta   90.00
_cell.angle_gamma   90.00
#
_symmetry.space_group_name_H-M   'P 1'
#
loop_
_entity.id
_entity.type
_entity.pdbx_description
1 polymer ?
#
loop_
_entity_poly.entity_id
_entity_poly.type
_entity_poly.pdbx_seq_one_letter_code
_entity_poly.pdbx_strand_id
1 'polypeptide(L)' 'PECGKRFCTHAHLLQHQPTHTEKRPFCCPNCGKGFKCNSTVVTHWCLHTGERSHDCPECRKNFSRSSHLIQHQRRH' A
#
# COMPACT_ATOMS: atom_id res chain seq x y z
N PRO A 1 6.70 4.13 -20.73
CA PRO A 1 5.65 4.86 -19.98
C PRO A 1 4.47 5.19 -20.91
N GLU A 2 3.53 4.25 -21.00
CA GLU A 2 2.47 4.20 -22.02
C GLU A 2 1.15 4.77 -21.48
N CYS A 3 1.11 6.08 -21.16
CA CYS A 3 -0.14 6.71 -20.71
C CYS A 3 -0.88 7.52 -21.78
N GLY A 4 -0.34 7.58 -23.00
CA GLY A 4 -0.95 8.27 -24.14
C GLY A 4 -1.06 9.80 -24.01
N LYS A 5 -0.59 10.43 -22.93
CA LYS A 5 -0.66 11.88 -22.75
C LYS A 5 0.38 12.62 -23.59
N ARG A 6 -0.07 13.60 -24.36
CA ARG A 6 0.78 14.50 -25.17
C ARG A 6 0.92 15.85 -24.46
N PHE A 7 2.13 16.38 -24.40
CA PHE A 7 2.44 17.68 -23.79
C PHE A 7 3.02 18.61 -24.82
N CYS A 8 2.57 19.87 -24.84
CA CYS A 8 3.04 20.89 -25.79
C CYS A 8 4.38 21.53 -25.37
N THR A 9 4.85 21.28 -24.16
CA THR A 9 6.10 21.86 -23.63
C THR A 9 6.94 20.81 -22.90
N HIS A 10 8.27 20.97 -23.00
CA HIS A 10 9.23 20.06 -22.36
C HIS A 10 9.15 20.11 -20.82
N ALA A 11 8.89 21.28 -20.24
CA ALA A 11 8.73 21.44 -18.79
C ALA A 11 7.56 20.60 -18.24
N HIS A 12 6.42 20.56 -18.94
CA HIS A 12 5.27 19.76 -18.51
C HIS A 12 5.53 18.25 -18.69
N LEU A 13 6.26 17.85 -19.73
CA LEU A 13 6.67 16.45 -19.91
C LEU A 13 7.61 15.99 -18.77
N LEU A 14 8.58 16.82 -18.38
CA LEU A 14 9.50 16.52 -17.30
C LEU A 14 8.82 16.48 -15.92
N GLN A 15 7.81 17.31 -15.67
CA GLN A 15 6.99 17.21 -14.45
C GLN A 15 6.07 15.98 -14.47
N HIS A 16 5.69 15.51 -15.64
CA HIS A 16 4.82 14.35 -15.80
C HIS A 16 5.57 13.01 -15.69
N GLN A 17 6.82 12.91 -16.14
CA GLN A 17 7.64 11.70 -16.02
C GLN A 17 7.71 11.12 -14.59
N PRO A 18 7.88 11.93 -13.52
CA PRO A 18 7.80 11.50 -12.13
C PRO A 18 6.51 10.77 -11.74
N THR A 19 5.42 10.95 -12.48
CA THR A 19 4.15 10.25 -12.23
C THR A 19 4.13 8.84 -12.80
N HIS A 20 4.99 8.54 -13.78
CA HIS A 20 5.18 7.20 -14.34
C HIS A 20 6.20 6.37 -13.61
N THR A 21 7.27 7.01 -13.13
CA THR A 21 8.08 6.41 -12.07
C THR A 21 7.22 6.44 -10.83
N GLU A 22 6.45 5.40 -10.56
CA GLU A 22 5.82 5.24 -9.26
C GLU A 22 6.93 5.21 -8.22
N LYS A 23 7.34 6.39 -7.73
CA LYS A 23 8.26 6.54 -6.61
C LYS A 23 7.53 5.92 -5.43
N ARG A 24 7.82 4.65 -5.26
CA ARG A 24 7.33 3.76 -4.23
C ARG A 24 8.51 3.61 -3.29
N PRO A 25 8.79 4.61 -2.43
CA PRO A 25 9.99 4.63 -1.61
C PRO A 25 10.02 3.46 -0.62
N PHE A 26 8.89 2.81 -0.40
CA PHE A 26 8.77 1.66 0.46
C PHE A 26 8.54 0.41 -0.39
N CYS A 27 9.46 -0.55 -0.33
CA CYS A 27 9.36 -1.82 -1.05
C CYS A 27 9.20 -2.98 -0.08
N CYS A 28 8.42 -3.98 -0.48
CA CYS A 28 8.35 -5.23 0.27
C CYS A 28 9.67 -6.00 0.12
N PRO A 29 10.35 -6.36 1.22
CA PRO A 29 11.59 -7.13 1.15
C PRO A 29 11.38 -8.56 0.64
N ASN A 30 10.18 -9.12 0.76
CA ASN A 30 9.92 -10.51 0.35
C ASN A 30 9.66 -10.67 -1.16
N CYS A 31 8.96 -9.71 -1.79
CA CYS A 31 8.55 -9.83 -3.19
C CYS A 31 8.96 -8.64 -4.07
N GLY A 32 9.66 -7.66 -3.52
CA GLY A 32 10.12 -6.46 -4.24
C GLY A 32 9.01 -5.49 -4.66
N LYS A 33 7.75 -5.75 -4.29
CA LYS A 33 6.62 -4.88 -4.66
C LYS A 33 6.75 -3.52 -3.97
N GLY A 34 6.79 -2.44 -4.76
CA GLY A 34 6.83 -1.08 -4.24
C GLY A 34 5.46 -0.58 -3.79
N PHE A 35 5.43 0.32 -2.80
CA PHE A 35 4.27 1.01 -2.28
C PHE A 35 4.59 2.48 -1.98
N LYS A 36 3.54 3.32 -2.02
CA LYS A 36 3.66 4.77 -1.78
C LYS A 36 3.79 5.13 -0.30
N CYS A 37 3.31 4.25 0.59
CA CYS A 37 3.25 4.49 2.04
C CYS A 37 3.78 3.30 2.83
N ASN A 38 4.51 3.57 3.92
CA ASN A 38 5.05 2.53 4.81
C ASN A 38 3.96 1.63 5.42
N SER A 39 2.84 2.21 5.84
CA SER A 39 1.71 1.46 6.42
C SER A 39 1.17 0.39 5.45
N THR A 40 1.19 0.67 4.14
CA THR A 40 0.78 -0.28 3.12
C THR A 40 1.81 -1.41 2.93
N VAL A 41 3.10 -1.12 3.09
CA VAL A 41 4.16 -2.15 3.06
C VAL A 41 4.04 -3.09 4.26
N VAL A 42 3.89 -2.54 5.47
CA VAL A 42 3.75 -3.33 6.70
C VAL A 42 2.53 -4.24 6.59
N THR A 43 1.39 -3.68 6.18
CA THR A 43 0.15 -4.45 5.97
C THR A 43 0.32 -5.56 4.92
N HIS A 44 1.03 -5.27 3.84
CA HIS A 44 1.32 -6.23 2.79
C HIS A 44 2.29 -7.32 3.25
N TRP A 45 3.29 -6.97 4.06
CA TRP A 45 4.27 -7.90 4.60
C TRP A 45 3.64 -8.96 5.51
N CYS A 46 2.61 -8.59 6.27
CA CYS A 46 1.80 -9.53 7.06
C CYS A 46 1.13 -10.63 6.22
N LEU A 47 0.88 -10.40 4.92
CA LEU A 47 0.35 -11.42 4.03
C LEU A 47 1.39 -12.50 3.69
N HIS A 48 2.68 -12.16 3.75
CA HIS A 48 3.78 -13.07 3.47
C HIS A 48 4.17 -13.88 4.69
N THR A 49 4.31 -13.23 5.85
CA THR A 49 4.74 -13.90 7.08
C THR A 49 3.59 -14.61 7.79
N GLY A 50 2.34 -14.26 7.46
CA GLY A 50 1.18 -14.68 8.23
C GLY A 50 1.15 -14.08 9.64
N GLU A 51 2.08 -13.16 9.96
CA GLU A 51 2.08 -12.42 11.22
C GLU A 51 0.93 -11.43 11.22
N ARG A 52 -0.07 -11.76 12.03
CA ARG A 52 -1.34 -11.05 12.19
C ARG A 52 -1.10 -9.81 13.06
N SER A 53 -1.24 -8.59 12.51
CA SER A 53 -1.02 -7.37 13.31
C SER A 53 -2.18 -7.00 14.23
N HIS A 54 -3.41 -7.39 13.88
CA HIS A 54 -4.61 -6.96 14.59
C HIS A 54 -5.60 -8.12 14.72
N ASP A 55 -5.54 -8.84 15.83
CA ASP A 55 -6.52 -9.87 16.19
C ASP A 55 -7.67 -9.31 17.03
N CYS A 56 -8.87 -9.82 16.79
CA CYS A 56 -10.02 -9.55 17.64
C CYS A 56 -9.92 -10.44 18.89
N PRO A 57 -9.94 -9.87 20.12
CA PRO A 57 -9.82 -10.64 21.35
C PRO A 57 -11.02 -11.58 21.58
N GLU A 58 -12.18 -11.25 21.01
CA GLU A 58 -13.43 -11.95 21.27
C GLU A 58 -13.63 -13.19 20.39
N CYS A 59 -13.36 -13.07 19.09
CA CYS A 59 -13.55 -14.17 18.12
C CYS A 59 -12.27 -14.63 17.43
N ARG A 60 -11.10 -14.07 17.80
CA ARG A 60 -9.78 -14.38 17.21
C ARG A 60 -9.68 -14.11 15.70
N LYS A 61 -10.64 -13.38 15.12
CA LYS A 61 -10.60 -12.97 13.71
C LYS A 61 -9.49 -11.95 13.48
N ASN A 62 -8.77 -12.09 12.38
CA ASN A 62 -7.60 -11.27 12.06
C ASN A 62 -7.93 -10.17 11.04
N PHE A 63 -7.24 -9.04 11.18
CA PHE A 63 -7.37 -7.89 10.28
C PHE A 63 -6.00 -7.37 9.90
N SER A 64 -5.88 -6.96 8.64
CA SER A 64 -4.68 -6.34 8.08
C SER A 64 -4.58 -4.85 8.46
N ARG A 65 -5.67 -4.23 8.92
CA ARG A 65 -5.73 -2.80 9.31
C ARG A 65 -6.46 -2.64 10.64
N SER A 66 -5.92 -1.82 11.53
CA SER A 66 -6.55 -1.49 12.82
C SER A 66 -7.96 -0.90 12.66
N SER A 67 -8.17 -0.05 11.65
CA SER A 67 -9.49 0.52 11.37
C SER A 67 -10.56 -0.54 11.06
N HIS A 68 -10.17 -1.63 10.41
CA HIS A 68 -11.09 -2.75 10.13
C HIS A 68 -11.37 -3.57 11.40
N LEU A 69 -10.36 -3.79 12.25
CA LEU A 69 -10.55 -4.42 13.55
C LEU A 69 -11.53 -3.60 14.42
N ILE A 70 -11.33 -2.29 14.52
CA ILE A 70 -12.21 -1.41 15.31
C ILE A 70 -13.65 -1.44 14.78
N GLN A 71 -13.85 -1.36 13.46
CA GLN A 71 -15.18 -1.47 12.87
C GLN A 71 -15.81 -2.84 13.16
N HIS A 72 -15.02 -3.90 13.08
CA HIS A 72 -15.48 -5.25 13.39
C HIS A 72 -15.89 -5.41 14.86
N GLN A 73 -15.10 -4.88 15.80
CA GLN A 73 -15.40 -4.89 17.23
C GLN A 73 -16.69 -4.13 17.56
N ARG A 74 -17.02 -3.07 16.82
CA ARG A 74 -18.29 -2.35 17.01
C ARG A 74 -19.54 -3.14 16.61
N ARG A 75 -19.37 -4.21 15.82
CA ARG A 75 -20.46 -5.06 15.32
C ARG A 75 -20.43 -6.45 15.95
N HIS A 76 -19.56 -6.67 16.93
CA HIS A 76 -19.81 -7.70 17.92
C HIS A 76 -20.99 -7.26 18.79
#